data_AF-A0A2H3KAY8-F1
#
_entry.id   AF-A0A2H3KAY8-F1
#
_cell.length_a   1.000
_cell.length_b   1.000
_cell.length_c   1.000
_cell.angle_alpha   90.00
_cell.angle_beta   90.00
_cell.angle_gamma   90.00
#
_symmetry.space_group_name_H-M   'P 1'
#
loop_
_entity.id
_entity.type
_entity.pdbx_description
1 polymer ?
#
loop_
_entity_poly.entity_id
_entity_poly.type
_entity_poly.pdbx_seq_one_letter_code
_entity_poly.pdbx_strand_id
1 'polypeptide(L)'
;MKIIKKLVFCFYLALLTSCESNTYQDISVAVATPTYTTNVASIINAKCVGCHATGAQLPALDSYSAVKTATNSGNLICRIEASCGSVMPPGDPLPQASIDMIKLWKTQGFAN
;
A
#
# COMPACT_ATOMS: atom_id res chain seq x y z
N MET A 1 43.64 27.60 21.59
CA MET A 1 42.39 26.88 21.93
C MET A 1 41.31 27.05 20.83
N LYS A 2 41.63 26.72 19.57
CA LYS A 2 40.73 26.87 18.40
C LYS A 2 40.34 25.51 17.78
N ILE A 3 40.80 24.43 18.38
CA ILE A 3 40.77 23.07 17.82
C ILE A 3 39.65 22.22 18.46
N ILE A 4 39.15 22.62 19.64
CA ILE A 4 38.12 21.86 20.39
C ILE A 4 36.70 22.21 19.93
N LYS A 5 36.46 23.43 19.41
CA LYS A 5 35.14 23.82 18.86
C LYS A 5 34.79 23.14 17.53
N LYS A 6 35.78 22.63 16.79
CA LYS A 6 35.54 21.94 15.52
C LYS A 6 35.12 20.47 15.68
N LEU A 7 35.29 19.90 16.87
CA LEU A 7 34.89 18.52 17.18
C LEU A 7 33.44 18.40 17.68
N VAL A 8 32.79 19.51 18.02
CA VAL A 8 31.39 19.53 18.50
C VAL A 8 30.37 19.71 17.36
N PHE A 9 30.82 20.04 16.15
CA PHE A 9 29.91 20.33 15.01
C PHE A 9 29.71 19.16 14.03
N CYS A 10 30.38 18.02 14.22
CA CYS A 10 30.32 16.91 13.24
C CYS A 10 29.54 15.69 13.73
N PHE A 11 29.02 15.70 14.97
CA PHE A 11 28.32 14.54 15.55
C PHE A 11 26.79 14.71 15.64
N TYR A 12 26.24 15.80 15.10
CA TYR A 12 24.81 16.11 15.19
C TYR A 12 24.10 16.13 13.83
N LEU A 13 24.49 15.26 12.90
CA LEU A 13 23.80 15.13 11.61
C LEU A 13 23.76 13.70 11.03
N ALA A 14 23.79 12.67 11.86
CA ALA A 14 23.75 11.28 11.37
C ALA A 14 22.79 10.37 12.15
N LEU A 15 21.65 10.91 12.60
CA LEU A 15 20.55 10.10 13.17
C LEU A 15 19.29 10.08 12.28
N LEU A 16 19.46 10.20 10.96
CA LEU A 16 18.39 9.96 9.98
C LEU A 16 18.65 8.71 9.14
N THR A 17 19.32 7.69 9.68
CA THR A 17 19.24 6.36 9.09
C THR A 17 17.95 5.73 9.55
N SER A 18 16.87 6.12 8.87
CA SER A 18 15.62 5.36 8.82
C SER A 18 15.97 3.88 8.64
N CYS A 19 15.60 3.08 9.62
CA CYS A 19 15.70 1.64 9.53
C CYS A 19 14.73 1.20 8.43
N GLU A 20 15.22 0.98 7.21
CA GLU A 20 14.47 0.20 6.24
C GLU A 20 14.41 -1.24 6.76
N SER A 21 13.33 -1.57 7.45
CA SER A 21 12.94 -2.96 7.64
C SER A 21 12.43 -3.48 6.30
N ASN A 22 13.36 -3.86 5.42
CA ASN A 22 13.08 -4.59 4.19
C ASN A 22 12.66 -6.02 4.54
N THR A 23 11.42 -6.19 4.98
CA THR A 23 10.76 -7.49 4.95
C THR A 23 10.36 -7.74 3.50
N TYR A 24 11.08 -8.64 2.84
CA TYR A 24 10.76 -9.26 1.55
C TYR A 24 9.78 -8.42 0.72
N GLN A 25 10.29 -7.39 0.04
CA GLN A 25 9.56 -6.85 -1.09
C GLN A 25 9.39 -8.00 -2.06
N ASP A 26 8.19 -8.60 -2.04
CA ASP A 26 7.68 -9.33 -3.19
C ASP A 26 8.01 -8.44 -4.38
N ILE A 27 8.85 -8.95 -5.30
CA ILE A 27 9.42 -8.19 -6.40
C ILE A 27 8.28 -7.92 -7.38
N SER A 28 7.35 -7.05 -6.98
CA SER A 28 6.36 -6.48 -7.87
C SER A 28 7.14 -5.49 -8.70
N VAL A 29 7.50 -5.92 -9.92
CA VAL A 29 7.99 -5.04 -10.97
C VAL A 29 7.11 -3.79 -10.97
N ALA A 30 7.74 -2.61 -10.91
CA ALA A 30 7.00 -1.35 -10.96
C ALA A 30 6.22 -1.29 -12.28
N VAL A 31 4.90 -1.49 -12.20
CA VAL A 31 4.02 -1.44 -13.36
C VAL A 31 3.66 0.00 -13.61
N ALA A 32 4.14 0.57 -14.72
CA ALA A 32 3.89 1.96 -15.07
C ALA A 32 2.40 2.24 -15.36
N THR A 33 1.67 1.26 -15.89
CA THR A 33 0.26 1.38 -16.27
C THR A 33 -0.55 0.17 -15.80
N PRO A 34 -0.85 0.04 -14.50
CA PRO A 34 -1.56 -1.12 -13.99
C PRO A 34 -2.99 -1.16 -14.52
N THR A 35 -3.44 -2.36 -14.91
CA THR A 35 -4.85 -2.63 -15.19
C THR A 35 -5.46 -3.54 -14.13
N TYR A 36 -6.78 -3.59 -14.07
CA TYR A 36 -7.45 -4.44 -13.10
C TYR A 36 -7.15 -5.92 -13.38
N THR A 37 -7.42 -6.37 -14.59
CA THR A 37 -7.29 -7.77 -15.03
C THR A 37 -5.86 -8.29 -14.91
N THR A 38 -4.86 -7.47 -15.21
CA THR A 38 -3.46 -7.90 -15.23
C THR A 38 -2.79 -7.78 -13.86
N ASN A 39 -3.19 -6.80 -13.04
CA ASN A 39 -2.42 -6.44 -11.85
C ASN A 39 -3.30 -6.44 -10.59
N VAL A 40 -4.31 -5.59 -10.52
CA VAL A 40 -5.05 -5.34 -9.27
C VAL A 40 -5.90 -6.54 -8.84
N ALA A 41 -6.52 -7.26 -9.78
CA ALA A 41 -7.38 -8.40 -9.48
C ALA A 41 -6.64 -9.49 -8.70
N SER A 42 -5.37 -9.75 -9.02
CA SER A 42 -4.56 -10.76 -8.31
C SER A 42 -4.36 -10.40 -6.83
N ILE A 43 -4.06 -9.13 -6.54
CA ILE A 43 -3.90 -8.60 -5.18
C ILE A 43 -5.22 -8.73 -4.42
N ILE A 44 -6.32 -8.27 -5.01
CA ILE A 44 -7.64 -8.29 -4.38
C ILE A 44 -8.11 -9.72 -4.11
N ASN A 45 -7.95 -10.63 -5.07
CA ASN A 45 -8.33 -12.03 -4.91
C ASN A 45 -7.53 -12.71 -3.80
N ALA A 46 -6.23 -12.45 -3.73
CA ALA A 46 -5.35 -13.06 -2.74
C ALA A 46 -5.55 -12.50 -1.32
N LYS A 47 -5.76 -11.19 -1.18
CA LYS A 47 -5.73 -10.49 0.12
C LYS A 47 -7.09 -10.08 0.65
N CYS A 48 -8.12 -9.95 -0.20
CA CYS A 48 -9.39 -9.34 0.21
C CYS A 48 -10.57 -10.32 0.10
N VAL A 49 -10.68 -11.05 -1.01
CA VAL A 49 -11.89 -11.83 -1.35
C VAL A 49 -12.23 -12.91 -0.32
N GLY A 50 -11.23 -13.48 0.37
CA GLY A 50 -11.48 -14.49 1.41
C GLY A 50 -12.45 -14.04 2.51
N CYS A 51 -12.47 -12.74 2.85
CA CYS A 51 -13.45 -12.17 3.79
C CYS A 51 -14.49 -11.30 3.10
N HIS A 52 -14.15 -10.69 1.96
CA HIS A 52 -14.97 -9.71 1.24
C HIS A 52 -15.58 -10.27 -0.04
N ALA A 53 -15.98 -11.55 -0.07
CA ALA A 53 -16.77 -12.10 -1.17
C ALA A 53 -18.24 -11.68 -1.08
N THR A 54 -18.98 -11.80 -2.19
CA THR A 54 -20.43 -11.65 -2.21
C THR A 54 -21.07 -12.61 -1.22
N GLY A 55 -21.92 -12.07 -0.33
CA GLY A 55 -22.56 -12.85 0.75
C GLY A 55 -21.71 -13.01 2.02
N ALA A 56 -20.51 -12.44 2.07
CA ALA A 56 -19.64 -12.41 3.25
C ALA A 56 -19.59 -10.98 3.87
N GLN A 57 -18.40 -10.51 4.26
CA GLN A 57 -18.24 -9.19 4.85
C GLN A 57 -18.41 -8.09 3.80
N LEU A 58 -19.19 -7.07 4.12
CA LEU A 58 -19.38 -5.91 3.26
C LEU A 58 -18.25 -4.86 3.42
N PRO A 59 -17.88 -4.14 2.35
CA PRO A 59 -18.36 -4.31 0.98
C PRO A 59 -17.81 -5.59 0.34
N ALA A 60 -18.56 -6.17 -0.62
CA ALA A 60 -18.02 -7.21 -1.47
C ALA A 60 -16.93 -6.61 -2.39
N LEU A 61 -15.86 -7.36 -2.64
CA LEU A 61 -14.67 -6.95 -3.40
C LEU A 61 -14.28 -7.99 -4.46
N ASP A 62 -15.20 -8.86 -4.85
CA ASP A 62 -15.02 -9.96 -5.80
C ASP A 62 -15.38 -9.60 -7.25
N SER A 63 -15.53 -8.30 -7.55
CA SER A 63 -15.74 -7.81 -8.91
C SER A 63 -15.03 -6.49 -9.19
N TYR A 64 -14.68 -6.25 -10.46
CA TYR A 64 -14.09 -4.98 -10.92
C TYR A 64 -14.88 -3.76 -10.43
N SER A 65 -16.21 -3.79 -10.62
CA SER A 65 -17.09 -2.67 -10.29
C SER A 65 -17.07 -2.36 -8.79
N ALA A 66 -17.12 -3.39 -7.95
CA ALA A 66 -17.12 -3.22 -6.51
C ALA A 66 -15.76 -2.72 -6.00
N VAL A 67 -14.65 -3.29 -6.50
CA VAL A 67 -13.30 -2.82 -6.17
C VAL A 67 -13.09 -1.37 -6.61
N LYS A 68 -13.45 -1.04 -7.84
CA LYS A 68 -13.38 0.34 -8.35
C LYS A 68 -14.16 1.30 -7.46
N THR A 69 -15.39 0.95 -7.08
CA THR A 69 -16.25 1.78 -6.23
C THR A 69 -15.63 1.99 -4.84
N ALA A 70 -15.12 0.93 -4.22
CA ALA A 70 -14.49 0.99 -2.90
C ALA A 70 -13.18 1.79 -2.93
N THR A 71 -12.37 1.64 -3.98
CA THR A 71 -11.13 2.42 -4.19
C THR A 71 -11.43 3.88 -4.51
N ASN A 72 -12.44 4.16 -5.33
CA ASN A 72 -12.82 5.51 -5.72
C ASN A 72 -13.34 6.31 -4.53
N SER A 73 -14.21 5.72 -3.70
CA SER A 73 -14.71 6.34 -2.47
C SER A 73 -13.61 6.63 -1.44
N GLY A 74 -12.42 6.04 -1.60
CA GLY A 74 -11.28 6.21 -0.69
C GLY A 74 -11.32 5.26 0.51
N ASN A 75 -12.45 4.59 0.75
CA ASN A 75 -12.60 3.63 1.85
C ASN A 75 -11.59 2.49 1.74
N LEU A 76 -11.41 1.88 0.56
CA LEU A 76 -10.42 0.81 0.41
C LEU A 76 -9.01 1.31 0.72
N ILE A 77 -8.63 2.45 0.12
CA ILE A 77 -7.28 3.03 0.28
C ILE A 77 -7.00 3.35 1.75
N CYS A 78 -7.92 4.00 2.46
CA CYS A 78 -7.63 4.41 3.84
C CYS A 78 -7.51 3.21 4.80
N ARG A 79 -8.20 2.09 4.52
CA ARG A 79 -8.10 0.86 5.31
C ARG A 79 -6.77 0.13 5.07
N ILE A 80 -6.30 0.05 3.83
CA ILE A 80 -5.01 -0.61 3.51
C ILE A 80 -3.81 0.25 3.92
N GLU A 81 -3.96 1.57 3.97
CA GLU A 81 -2.94 2.51 4.48
C GLU A 81 -2.96 2.68 6.01
N ALA A 82 -3.87 2.00 6.72
CA ALA A 82 -4.10 2.18 8.15
C ALA A 82 -4.36 3.64 8.57
N SER A 83 -4.88 4.46 7.65
CA SER A 83 -5.20 5.87 7.88
C SER A 83 -6.65 6.08 8.33
N CYS A 84 -7.48 5.03 8.27
CA CYS A 84 -8.83 5.01 8.81
C CYS A 84 -9.16 3.61 9.36
N GLY A 85 -10.00 3.55 10.41
CA GLY A 85 -10.51 2.28 10.96
C GLY A 85 -9.43 1.24 11.27
N SER A 86 -9.81 -0.03 11.34
CA SER A 86 -8.85 -1.13 11.47
C SER A 86 -8.16 -1.40 10.14
N VAL A 87 -6.84 -1.57 10.17
CA VAL A 87 -6.03 -1.96 9.01
C VAL A 87 -6.56 -3.26 8.40
N MET A 88 -6.57 -3.33 7.07
CA MET A 88 -7.01 -4.49 6.32
C MET A 88 -5.92 -4.96 5.34
N PRO A 89 -5.66 -6.27 5.22
CA PRO A 89 -6.20 -7.34 6.04
C PRO A 89 -5.70 -7.31 7.49
N PRO A 90 -6.47 -7.80 8.48
CA PRO A 90 -6.02 -7.89 9.86
C PRO A 90 -4.89 -8.90 9.98
N GLY A 91 -3.75 -8.52 10.58
CA GLY A 91 -2.62 -9.42 10.82
C GLY A 91 -1.73 -9.71 9.61
N ASP A 92 -2.17 -9.40 8.40
CA ASP A 92 -1.40 -9.53 7.15
C ASP A 92 -1.61 -8.28 6.25
N PRO A 93 -1.10 -7.10 6.66
CA PRO A 93 -1.24 -5.87 5.87
C PRO A 93 -0.58 -6.00 4.51
N LEU A 94 -1.11 -5.25 3.51
CA LEU A 94 -0.50 -5.24 2.18
C LEU A 94 0.93 -4.67 2.22
N PRO A 95 1.85 -5.22 1.41
CA PRO A 95 3.11 -4.56 1.11
C PRO A 95 2.88 -3.18 0.47
N GLN A 96 3.77 -2.23 0.74
CA GLN A 96 3.65 -0.86 0.23
C GLN A 96 3.53 -0.81 -1.30
N ALA A 97 4.28 -1.66 -2.02
CA ALA A 97 4.22 -1.70 -3.48
C ALA A 97 2.83 -2.12 -4.01
N SER A 98 2.12 -3.01 -3.32
CA SER A 98 0.73 -3.36 -3.67
C SER A 98 -0.23 -2.20 -3.41
N ILE A 99 -0.04 -1.47 -2.31
CA ILE A 99 -0.83 -0.26 -2.00
C ILE A 99 -0.61 0.79 -3.10
N ASP A 100 0.65 1.05 -3.46
CA ASP A 100 1.02 2.02 -4.49
C ASP A 100 0.47 1.64 -5.87
N MET A 101 0.47 0.35 -6.20
CA MET A 101 -0.14 -0.15 -7.44
C MET A 101 -1.65 0.12 -7.50
N ILE A 102 -2.38 -0.12 -6.41
CA ILE A 102 -3.83 0.17 -6.35
C ILE A 102 -4.09 1.69 -6.46
N LYS A 103 -3.25 2.51 -5.82
CA LYS A 103 -3.32 3.98 -5.92
C LYS A 103 -3.02 4.46 -7.33
N LEU A 104 -2.00 3.92 -7.99
CA LEU A 104 -1.67 4.25 -9.37
C LEU A 104 -2.79 3.87 -10.34
N TRP A 105 -3.39 2.69 -10.15
CA TRP A 105 -4.56 2.27 -10.92
C TRP A 105 -5.74 3.23 -10.77
N LYS A 106 -5.98 3.75 -9.54
CA LYS A 106 -6.97 4.80 -9.29
C LYS A 106 -6.63 6.10 -10.05
N THR A 107 -5.40 6.59 -9.94
CA THR A 107 -5.02 7.87 -10.58
C THR A 107 -5.02 7.79 -12.09
N GLN A 108 -4.86 6.60 -12.67
CA GLN A 108 -4.94 6.35 -14.11
C GLN A 108 -6.37 6.04 -14.61
N GLY A 109 -7.40 6.23 -13.79
CA GLY A 109 -8.79 6.15 -14.23
C GLY A 109 -9.37 4.73 -14.27
N PHE A 110 -8.79 3.80 -13.51
CA PHE A 110 -9.31 2.43 -13.34
C PHE A 110 -9.35 1.60 -14.63
N ALA A 111 -8.27 1.59 -15.40
CA ALA A 111 -8.15 0.73 -16.59
C ALA A 111 -8.46 -0.74 -16.25
N ASN A 112 -9.30 -1.39 -17.04
CA ASN A 112 -9.65 -2.79 -16.82
C ASN A 112 -8.59 -3.74 -17.35
#